data_AF-A0A6C0U5E1-F1
#
_entry.id   AF-A0A6C0U5E1-F1
#
_cell.length_a   1.000
_cell.length_b   1.000
_cell.length_c   1.000
_cell.angle_alpha   90.00
_cell.angle_beta   90.00
_cell.angle_gamma   90.00
#
_symmetry.space_group_name_H-M   'P 1'
#
loop_
_entity.id
_entity.type
_entity.pdbx_description
1 polymer ?
#
loop_
_entity_poly.entity_id
_entity_poly.type
_entity_poly.pdbx_seq_one_letter_code
_entity_poly.pdbx_strand_id
1 'polypeptide(L)'
;MNENAKMWAKELPNFKQGRNTLGSEKDGLCCLGVACVLYERETGNRLPRRPGESGKFGDDKLAGPFRVVQAWLGLKGASGRYYFGAENGRDRTSLALRNDSGMTFTEIQKIILSEPEGLFMEDAA
;
A
#
# COMPACT_ATOMS: atom_id res chain seq x y z
N MET A 1 -12.04 -3.80 7.03
CA MET A 1 -11.33 -2.76 6.25
C MET A 1 -12.30 -1.66 5.85
N ASN A 2 -11.83 -0.43 5.60
CA ASN A 2 -12.70 0.67 5.15
C ASN A 2 -12.93 0.71 3.63
N GLU A 3 -13.83 1.58 3.15
CA GLU A 3 -14.17 1.69 1.71
C GLU A 3 -13.00 2.15 0.83
N ASN A 4 -12.10 2.99 1.36
CA ASN A 4 -10.92 3.44 0.61
C ASN A 4 -9.95 2.27 0.35
N ALA A 5 -9.78 1.36 1.32
CA ALA A 5 -9.00 0.14 1.15
C ALA A 5 -9.63 -0.81 0.11
N LYS A 6 -10.95 -0.95 0.10
CA LYS A 6 -11.66 -1.74 -0.92
C LYS A 6 -11.45 -1.18 -2.32
N MET A 7 -11.58 0.14 -2.49
CA MET A 7 -11.32 0.82 -3.75
C MET A 7 -9.86 0.65 -4.17
N TRP A 8 -8.91 0.86 -3.26
CA TRP A 8 -7.49 0.64 -3.53
C TRP A 8 -7.21 -0.77 -4.05
N ALA A 9 -7.74 -1.80 -3.37
CA ALA A 9 -7.58 -3.18 -3.81
C ALA A 9 -8.17 -3.43 -5.20
N LYS A 10 -9.35 -2.88 -5.50
CA LYS A 10 -10.02 -3.02 -6.80
C LYS A 10 -9.26 -2.34 -7.94
N GLU A 11 -8.64 -1.20 -7.65
CA GLU A 11 -7.93 -0.39 -8.64
C GLU A 11 -6.54 -0.93 -8.97
N LEU A 12 -5.90 -1.71 -8.09
CA LEU A 12 -4.54 -2.23 -8.29
C LEU A 12 -4.29 -2.78 -9.71
N PRO A 13 -5.12 -3.67 -10.29
CA PRO A 13 -4.86 -4.24 -11.62
C PRO A 13 -4.88 -3.22 -12.76
N ASN A 14 -5.41 -2.01 -12.55
CA ASN A 14 -5.47 -0.94 -13.56
C ASN A 14 -4.15 -0.14 -13.65
N PHE A 15 -3.20 -0.38 -12.74
CA PHE A 15 -1.92 0.31 -12.71
C PHE A 15 -0.79 -0.58 -13.25
N LYS A 16 0.20 0.06 -13.87
CA LYS A 16 1.46 -0.60 -14.22
C LYS A 16 2.24 -0.90 -12.94
N GLN A 17 2.46 -2.17 -12.65
CA GLN A 17 3.22 -2.59 -11.48
C GLN A 17 4.72 -2.29 -11.63
N GLY A 18 5.30 -1.69 -10.60
CA GLY A 18 6.73 -1.50 -10.37
C GLY A 18 7.19 -2.19 -9.08
N ARG A 19 8.50 -2.15 -8.80
CA ARG A 19 9.12 -2.82 -7.64
C ARG A 19 10.21 -1.95 -7.01
N ASN A 20 10.52 -2.20 -5.73
CA ASN A 20 11.60 -1.57 -4.96
C ASN A 20 11.48 -0.04 -4.80
N THR A 21 10.34 0.54 -5.15
CA THR A 21 10.04 1.96 -4.95
C THR A 21 8.53 2.13 -4.93
N LEU A 22 8.03 3.20 -4.31
CA LEU A 22 6.63 3.60 -4.50
C LEU A 22 6.34 3.93 -5.97
N GLY A 23 7.38 4.36 -6.71
CA GLY A 23 7.33 4.47 -8.17
C GLY A 23 6.60 5.71 -8.69
N SER A 24 6.60 5.83 -10.02
CA SER A 24 5.95 6.88 -10.79
C SER A 24 4.95 6.26 -11.77
N GLU A 25 3.97 7.02 -12.26
CA GLU A 25 3.04 6.52 -13.29
C GLU A 25 3.76 6.05 -14.57
N LYS A 26 4.97 6.56 -14.85
CA LYS A 26 5.76 6.17 -16.03
C LYS A 26 6.54 4.87 -15.81
N ASP A 27 7.17 4.76 -14.64
CA ASP A 27 8.09 3.65 -14.31
C ASP A 27 7.35 2.44 -13.70
N GLY A 28 6.09 2.63 -13.32
CA GLY A 28 5.27 1.68 -12.58
C GLY A 28 5.29 1.99 -11.09
N LEU A 29 4.22 1.59 -10.41
CA LEU A 29 3.99 1.84 -8.99
C LEU A 29 4.06 0.52 -8.21
N CYS A 30 4.53 0.52 -6.97
CA CYS A 30 4.22 -0.59 -6.08
C CYS A 30 2.78 -0.46 -5.55
N CYS A 31 2.29 -1.48 -4.86
CA CYS A 31 0.92 -1.45 -4.31
C CYS A 31 0.65 -0.23 -3.41
N LEU A 32 1.65 0.21 -2.62
CA LEU A 32 1.53 1.40 -1.77
C LEU A 32 1.68 2.71 -2.57
N GLY A 33 2.39 2.69 -3.70
CA GLY A 33 2.44 3.83 -4.63
C GLY A 33 1.08 4.09 -5.28
N VAL A 34 0.37 3.02 -5.65
CA VAL A 34 -1.02 3.11 -6.13
C VAL A 34 -1.92 3.75 -5.08
N ALA A 35 -1.79 3.36 -3.80
CA ALA A 35 -2.53 3.99 -2.71
C ALA A 35 -2.30 5.50 -2.61
N CYS A 36 -1.05 5.95 -2.80
CA CYS A 36 -0.72 7.37 -2.82
C CYS A 36 -1.40 8.11 -3.98
N VAL A 37 -1.36 7.55 -5.19
CA VAL A 37 -2.00 8.16 -6.38
C VAL A 37 -3.51 8.26 -6.19
N LEU A 38 -4.14 7.20 -5.69
CA LEU A 38 -5.58 7.20 -5.41
C LEU A 38 -5.94 8.20 -4.32
N TYR A 39 -5.14 8.32 -3.26
CA TYR A 39 -5.36 9.33 -2.22
C TYR A 39 -5.35 10.75 -2.82
N GLU A 40 -4.34 11.10 -3.63
CA GLU A 40 -4.26 12.42 -4.27
C GLU A 40 -5.45 12.66 -5.20
N ARG A 41 -5.88 11.63 -5.94
CA ARG A 41 -7.02 11.67 -6.86
C ARG A 41 -8.34 11.93 -6.13
N GLU A 42 -8.62 11.17 -5.08
CA GLU A 42 -9.91 11.21 -4.37
C GLU A 42 -10.02 12.42 -3.43
N THR A 43 -8.91 12.89 -2.87
CA THR A 43 -8.93 13.98 -1.87
C THR A 43 -8.56 15.34 -2.45
N GLY A 44 -7.94 15.39 -3.63
CA GLY A 44 -7.34 16.60 -4.20
C GLY A 44 -6.09 17.10 -3.45
N ASN A 45 -5.71 16.44 -2.34
CA ASN A 45 -4.54 16.80 -1.55
C ASN A 45 -3.28 16.20 -2.17
N ARG A 46 -2.30 17.05 -2.48
CA ARG A 46 -1.01 16.58 -2.99
C ARG A 46 -0.11 16.13 -1.86
N LEU A 47 0.44 14.93 -1.99
CA LEU A 47 1.50 14.43 -1.13
C LEU A 47 2.79 15.16 -1.49
N PRO A 48 3.59 15.60 -0.49
CA PRO A 48 4.85 16.28 -0.78
C PRO A 48 5.81 15.31 -1.49
N ARG A 49 6.38 15.79 -2.60
CA ARG A 49 7.39 15.10 -3.41
C ARG A 49 8.72 15.81 -3.21
N ARG A 50 9.85 15.07 -3.16
CA ARG A 50 11.17 15.71 -3.04
C ARG A 50 11.51 16.43 -4.35
N PRO A 51 12.04 17.67 -4.30
CA PRO A 51 12.54 18.35 -5.49
C PRO A 51 13.61 17.49 -6.19
N GLY A 52 13.50 17.32 -7.52
CA GLY A 52 14.44 16.50 -8.31
C GLY A 52 14.12 14.99 -8.36
N GLU A 53 13.20 14.51 -7.52
CA GLU A 53 12.70 13.13 -7.55
C GLU A 53 11.34 13.10 -8.25
N SER A 54 11.33 13.31 -9.57
CA SER A 54 10.11 13.25 -10.37
C SER A 54 9.44 11.90 -10.20
N GLY A 55 8.38 11.86 -9.40
CA GLY A 55 7.57 10.67 -9.18
C GLY A 55 8.27 9.57 -8.39
N LYS A 56 9.29 9.86 -7.57
CA LYS A 56 9.71 8.91 -6.52
C LYS A 56 9.18 9.44 -5.20
N PHE A 57 8.37 8.64 -4.52
CA PHE A 57 8.11 8.89 -3.12
C PHE A 57 9.34 8.35 -2.38
N GLY A 58 10.24 9.24 -1.96
CA GLY A 58 11.62 8.92 -1.58
C GLY A 58 11.79 7.81 -0.54
N ASP A 59 12.91 7.08 -0.66
CA ASP A 59 13.29 5.91 0.15
C ASP A 59 13.47 6.21 1.65
N ASP A 60 13.83 7.44 2.01
CA ASP A 60 14.12 7.76 3.41
C ASP A 60 12.92 8.39 4.11
N LYS A 61 12.23 7.53 4.86
CA LYS A 61 11.15 7.85 5.80
C LYS A 61 9.84 8.25 5.11
N LEU A 62 9.10 7.22 4.67
CA LEU A 62 7.63 7.22 4.50
C LEU A 62 6.85 7.87 5.68
N ALA A 63 7.50 8.21 6.79
CA ALA A 63 6.89 8.53 8.07
C ALA A 63 5.99 9.78 8.11
N GLY A 64 6.01 10.69 7.14
CA GLY A 64 5.11 11.86 7.14
C GLY A 64 3.95 11.69 6.15
N PRO A 65 4.22 11.75 4.83
CA PRO A 65 3.18 11.71 3.80
C PRO A 65 2.45 10.37 3.73
N PHE A 66 3.13 9.28 4.03
CA PHE A 66 2.47 7.98 4.02
C PHE A 66 1.55 7.79 5.24
N ARG A 67 1.71 8.56 6.33
CA ARG A 67 0.79 8.44 7.48
C ARG A 67 -0.63 8.85 7.12
N VAL A 68 -0.80 9.88 6.28
CA VAL A 68 -2.15 10.29 5.85
C VAL A 68 -2.79 9.23 4.95
N VAL A 69 -2.01 8.62 4.05
CA VAL A 69 -2.48 7.51 3.20
C VAL A 69 -2.78 6.27 4.05
N GLN A 70 -1.90 5.94 5.00
CA GLN A 70 -2.07 4.84 5.94
C GLN A 70 -3.37 4.99 6.74
N ALA A 71 -3.61 6.18 7.32
CA ALA A 71 -4.84 6.48 8.05
C ALA A 71 -6.07 6.43 7.13
N TRP A 72 -5.97 7.02 5.94
CA TRP A 72 -7.05 7.02 4.94
C TRP A 72 -7.48 5.61 4.53
N LEU A 73 -6.53 4.67 4.41
CA LEU A 73 -6.79 3.26 4.14
C LEU A 73 -7.11 2.42 5.39
N GLY A 74 -6.93 2.95 6.60
CA GLY A 74 -7.06 2.19 7.83
C GLY A 74 -5.98 1.10 8.00
N LEU A 75 -4.79 1.28 7.43
CA LEU A 75 -3.68 0.32 7.57
C LEU A 75 -3.05 0.41 8.96
N LYS A 76 -2.71 -0.75 9.55
CA LYS A 76 -2.05 -0.82 10.86
C LYS A 76 -0.59 -0.36 10.83
N GLY A 77 0.05 -0.45 9.67
CA GLY A 77 1.45 -0.05 9.50
C GLY A 77 1.81 0.40 8.09
N ALA A 78 2.85 1.22 8.00
CA ALA A 78 3.26 1.91 6.77
C ALA A 78 3.72 1.00 5.62
N SER A 79 4.03 -0.27 5.86
CA SER A 79 4.35 -1.23 4.78
C SER A 79 3.23 -2.21 4.46
N GLY A 80 2.05 -2.06 5.09
CA GLY A 80 0.97 -3.04 5.02
C GLY A 80 1.41 -4.38 5.63
N ARG A 81 1.91 -4.37 6.88
CA ARG A 81 2.33 -5.58 7.58
C ARG A 81 1.13 -6.43 7.95
N TYR A 82 1.24 -7.74 7.85
CA TYR A 82 0.18 -8.68 8.25
C TYR A 82 0.77 -10.04 8.66
N TYR A 83 -0.03 -10.84 9.36
CA TYR A 83 0.29 -12.21 9.74
C TYR A 83 -0.19 -13.22 8.70
N PHE A 84 0.59 -14.27 8.45
CA PHE A 84 0.20 -15.38 7.58
C PHE A 84 0.70 -16.72 8.14
N GLY A 85 0.10 -17.83 7.70
CA GLY A 85 0.38 -19.16 8.23
C GLY A 85 -0.63 -19.62 9.29
N ALA A 86 -0.43 -20.81 9.85
CA ALA A 86 -1.33 -21.40 10.85
C ALA A 86 -1.14 -20.77 12.24
N GLU A 87 -2.14 -20.89 13.11
CA GLU A 87 -2.18 -20.23 14.44
C GLU A 87 -0.92 -20.48 15.30
N ASN A 88 -0.34 -21.67 15.23
CA ASN A 88 0.83 -22.08 16.02
C ASN A 88 2.19 -21.79 15.32
N GLY A 89 2.19 -21.07 14.21
CA GLY A 89 3.37 -20.77 13.40
C GLY A 89 3.18 -19.52 12.52
N ARG A 90 2.54 -18.48 13.07
CA ARG A 90 2.28 -17.23 12.33
C ARG A 90 3.59 -16.50 12.00
N ASP A 91 3.87 -16.38 10.72
CA ASP A 91 4.93 -15.54 10.19
C ASP A 91 4.42 -14.12 9.94
N ARG A 92 5.35 -13.16 9.88
CA ARG A 92 5.07 -11.75 9.56
C ARG A 92 5.64 -11.40 8.19
N THR A 93 4.85 -10.70 7.39
CA THR A 93 5.28 -10.16 6.10
C THR A 93 4.67 -8.78 5.87
N SER A 94 4.82 -8.23 4.67
CA SER A 94 4.21 -6.95 4.29
C SER A 94 3.81 -6.94 2.82
N LEU A 95 2.82 -6.12 2.46
CA LEU A 95 2.41 -5.95 1.07
C LEU A 95 3.55 -5.41 0.21
N ALA A 96 4.36 -4.49 0.75
CA ALA A 96 5.56 -3.99 0.08
C ALA A 96 6.55 -5.11 -0.22
N LEU A 97 6.87 -5.96 0.77
CA LEU A 97 7.80 -7.08 0.56
C LEU A 97 7.25 -8.09 -0.45
N ARG A 98 5.94 -8.39 -0.41
CA ARG A 98 5.30 -9.29 -1.37
C ARG A 98 5.36 -8.76 -2.80
N ASN A 99 5.12 -7.46 -2.98
CA ASN A 99 5.29 -6.78 -4.26
C ASN A 99 6.72 -6.93 -4.80
N ASP A 100 7.70 -6.67 -3.95
CA ASP A 100 9.11 -6.67 -4.34
C ASP A 100 9.64 -8.10 -4.55
N SER A 101 9.06 -9.09 -3.87
CA SER A 101 9.32 -10.52 -4.04
C SER A 101 8.66 -11.12 -5.30
N GLY A 102 7.94 -10.31 -6.07
CA GLY A 102 7.43 -10.70 -7.38
C GLY A 102 5.95 -11.08 -7.46
N MET A 103 5.18 -10.96 -6.38
CA MET A 103 3.71 -11.10 -6.47
C MET A 103 3.12 -10.04 -7.38
N THR A 104 2.16 -10.45 -8.20
CA THR A 104 1.40 -9.57 -9.08
C THR A 104 0.38 -8.72 -8.30
N PHE A 105 -0.06 -7.62 -8.89
CA PHE A 105 -1.17 -6.82 -8.34
C PHE A 105 -2.45 -7.62 -8.10
N THR A 106 -2.77 -8.59 -8.94
CA THR A 106 -3.93 -9.48 -8.72
C THR A 106 -3.75 -10.37 -7.48
N GLU A 107 -2.54 -10.86 -7.21
CA GLU A 107 -2.25 -11.64 -5.99
C GLU A 107 -2.27 -10.75 -4.73
N ILE A 108 -1.70 -9.55 -4.83
CA ILE A 108 -1.74 -8.56 -3.74
C ILE A 108 -3.17 -8.13 -3.45
N GLN A 109 -3.99 -7.91 -4.48
CA GLN A 109 -5.41 -7.62 -4.32
C GLN A 109 -6.11 -8.72 -3.52
N LYS A 110 -5.88 -10.00 -3.84
CA LYS A 110 -6.46 -11.12 -3.07
C LYS A 110 -6.06 -11.09 -1.60
N ILE A 111 -4.81 -10.75 -1.29
CA ILE A 111 -4.34 -10.59 0.10
C ILE A 111 -5.08 -9.44 0.78
N ILE A 112 -5.20 -8.28 0.14
CA ILE A 112 -5.88 -7.12 0.74
C ILE A 112 -7.36 -7.46 1.01
N LEU A 113 -8.03 -8.08 0.04
CA LEU A 113 -9.44 -8.46 0.14
C LEU A 113 -9.71 -9.61 1.12
N SER A 114 -8.70 -10.42 1.46
CA SER A 114 -8.85 -11.45 2.49
C SER A 114 -8.73 -10.91 3.91
N GLU A 115 -8.46 -9.61 4.08
CA GLU A 115 -8.35 -8.92 5.37
C GLU A 115 -7.49 -9.67 6.41
N PRO A 116 -6.24 -10.05 6.07
CA PRO A 116 -5.42 -10.84 6.97
C PRO A 116 -5.15 -10.06 8.26
N GLU A 117 -5.07 -10.82 9.35
CA GLU A 117 -4.86 -10.27 10.68
C GLU A 117 -3.64 -9.34 10.69
N GLY A 118 -3.83 -8.18 11.33
CA GLY A 118 -2.80 -7.16 11.48
C GLY A 118 -2.62 -6.25 10.27
N LEU A 119 -3.25 -6.49 9.12
CA LEU A 119 -3.16 -5.58 7.97
C LEU A 119 -3.84 -4.24 8.23
N PHE A 120 -5.09 -4.31 8.68
CA PHE A 120 -5.92 -3.15 8.98
C PHE A 120 -5.99 -2.91 10.49
N MET A 121 -6.31 -1.67 10.86
CA MET A 121 -6.74 -1.36 12.21
C MET A 121 -8.04 -2.12 12.49
N GLU A 122 -8.17 -2.69 13.69
CA GLU A 122 -9.45 -3.20 14.14
C GLU A 122 -10.38 -2.00 14.35
N ASP A 123 -11.63 -2.12 13.89
CA ASP A 123 -12.64 -1.13 14.22
C ASP A 123 -12.74 -1.10 15.75
N ALA A 124 -12.54 0.07 16.35
CA ALA A 124 -12.80 0.24 17.76
C ALA A 124 -14.29 -0.02 17.97
N ALA A 125 -14.61 -1.19 18.52
CA ALA A 125 -15.96 -1.58 18.89
C ALA A 125 -16.59 -0.59 19.87
#